data_AF-A0A1C4TYR7-F1
#
_entry.id   AF-A0A1C4TYR7-F1
#
_cell.length_a   1.000
_cell.length_b   1.000
_cell.length_c   1.000
_cell.angle_alpha   90.00
_cell.angle_beta   90.00
_cell.angle_gamma   90.00
#
_symmetry.space_group_name_H-M   'P 1'
#
loop_
_entity.id
_entity.type
_entity.pdbx_description
1 polymer ?
#
loop_
_entity_poly.entity_id
_entity_poly.type
_entity_poly.pdbx_seq_one_letter_code
_entity_poly.pdbx_strand_id
1 'polypeptide(L)' 'MLLTALDAGVSPETLRKIESGRVATPAFPTIAAIADVLGISLDAVWSEINRTDDGVRSAGPTQRLAS' A
#
# COMPACT_ATOMS: atom_id res chain seq x y z
N MET A 1 -0.25 -12.66 -9.52
CA MET A 1 -1.33 -12.86 -8.53
C MET A 1 -1.40 -14.27 -7.97
N LEU A 2 -1.71 -15.33 -8.75
CA LEU A 2 -1.79 -16.70 -8.20
C LEU A 2 -0.47 -17.13 -7.55
N LEU A 3 0.64 -17.04 -8.29
CA LEU A 3 1.98 -17.39 -7.78
C LEU A 3 2.36 -16.53 -6.57
N THR A 4 2.21 -15.20 -6.68
CA THR A 4 2.43 -14.25 -5.58
C THR A 4 1.68 -14.64 -4.29
N ALA A 5 0.41 -15.03 -4.41
CA ALA A 5 -0.40 -15.41 -3.25
C ALA A 5 0.15 -16.70 -2.60
N LEU A 6 0.43 -17.71 -3.42
CA LEU A 6 0.96 -18.99 -2.94
C LEU A 6 2.34 -18.83 -2.30
N ASP A 7 3.24 -18.08 -2.94
CA ASP A 7 4.58 -17.81 -2.43
C ASP A 7 4.53 -17.00 -1.12
N ALA A 8 3.54 -16.11 -0.97
CA ALA A 8 3.32 -15.33 0.25
C ALA A 8 2.52 -16.09 1.33
N GLY A 9 2.17 -17.36 1.10
CA GLY A 9 1.42 -18.18 2.06
C GLY A 9 -0.03 -17.74 2.28
N VAL A 10 -0.63 -17.03 1.31
CA VAL A 10 -2.03 -16.60 1.38
C VAL A 10 -2.87 -17.18 0.24
N SER A 11 -4.17 -17.31 0.47
CA SER A 11 -5.07 -17.73 -0.61
C SER A 11 -5.14 -16.65 -1.70
N PRO A 12 -5.28 -17.02 -2.99
CA PRO A 12 -5.48 -16.04 -4.07
C PRO A 12 -6.70 -15.15 -3.86
N GLU A 13 -7.74 -15.67 -3.22
CA GLU A 13 -8.93 -14.92 -2.86
C GLU A 13 -8.66 -13.90 -1.74
N THR A 14 -7.81 -14.25 -0.76
CA THR A 14 -7.33 -13.31 0.27
C THR A 14 -6.57 -12.16 -0.37
N LEU A 15 -5.64 -12.45 -1.30
CA LEU A 15 -4.88 -11.42 -1.99
C LEU A 15 -5.80 -10.48 -2.79
N ARG A 16 -6.80 -11.02 -3.51
CA ARG A 16 -7.82 -10.22 -4.22
C ARG A 16 -8.61 -9.31 -3.28
N LYS A 17 -8.95 -9.78 -2.07
CA LYS A 17 -9.66 -8.96 -1.07
C LYS A 17 -8.77 -7.84 -0.54
N ILE A 18 -7.47 -8.08 -0.37
CA ILE A 18 -6.51 -7.05 0.04
C ILE A 18 -6.40 -5.98 -1.05
N GLU A 19 -6.19 -6.37 -2.31
CA GLU A 19 -6.07 -5.44 -3.45
C GLU A 19 -7.33 -4.59 -3.66
N SER A 20 -8.50 -5.19 -3.46
CA SER A 20 -9.78 -4.48 -3.59
C SER A 20 -10.17 -3.66 -2.35
N GLY A 21 -9.33 -3.63 -1.31
CA GLY A 21 -9.62 -2.93 -0.05
C GLY A 21 -10.72 -3.57 0.79
N ARG A 22 -11.14 -4.80 0.48
CA ARG A 22 -12.17 -5.56 1.22
C ARG A 22 -11.64 -6.25 2.48
N VAL A 23 -10.35 -6.06 2.80
CA VAL A 23 -9.77 -6.40 4.09
C VAL A 23 -9.43 -5.09 4.80
N ALA A 24 -10.27 -4.68 5.76
CA ALA A 24 -10.09 -3.40 6.45
C ALA A 24 -8.77 -3.34 7.25
N THR A 25 -8.37 -4.46 7.84
CA THR A 25 -7.15 -4.57 8.66
C THR A 25 -6.44 -5.89 8.37
N PRO A 26 -5.67 -6.00 7.27
CA PRO A 26 -4.85 -7.17 7.02
C PRO A 26 -3.79 -7.30 8.12
N ALA A 27 -3.49 -8.53 8.53
CA ALA A 27 -2.45 -8.76 9.51
C ALA A 27 -1.10 -8.28 8.98
N PHE A 28 -0.30 -7.60 9.79
CA PHE A 28 1.02 -7.10 9.40
C PHE A 28 1.93 -8.20 8.79
N PRO A 29 2.02 -9.42 9.36
CA PRO A 29 2.81 -10.50 8.76
C PRO A 29 2.38 -10.85 7.35
N THR A 30 1.09 -10.73 7.03
CA THR A 30 0.57 -10.95 5.67
C THR A 30 1.10 -9.92 4.69
N ILE A 31 1.13 -8.65 5.09
CA ILE A 31 1.68 -7.57 4.25
C ILE A 31 3.19 -7.74 4.06
N ALA A 32 3.91 -8.11 5.13
CA ALA A 32 5.34 -8.39 5.06
C ALA A 32 5.69 -9.55 4.11
N ALA A 33 4.94 -10.65 4.16
CA ALA A 33 5.16 -11.79 3.27
C ALA A 33 4.90 -11.44 1.79
N ILE A 34 3.84 -10.67 1.51
CA ILE A 34 3.55 -10.21 0.14
C ILE A 34 4.67 -9.27 -0.37
N ALA A 35 5.15 -8.36 0.47
CA ALA A 35 6.23 -7.43 0.12
C ALA A 35 7.54 -8.17 -0.20
N ASP A 36 7.89 -9.18 0.60
CA ASP A 36 9.06 -10.02 0.40
C ASP A 36 9.03 -10.75 -0.96
N VAL A 37 7.91 -11.40 -1.27
CA VAL A 37 7.71 -12.09 -2.58
C VAL A 37 7.79 -11.14 -3.76
N LEU A 38 7.35 -9.89 -3.59
CA LEU A 38 7.42 -8.87 -4.63
C LEU A 38 8.79 -8.18 -4.71
N GLY A 39 9.71 -8.46 -3.78
CA GLY A 39 11.02 -7.81 -3.71
C GLY A 39 10.95 -6.33 -3.35
N ILE A 40 9.92 -5.92 -2.60
CA ILE A 40 9.68 -4.52 -2.21
C ILE A 40 9.95 -4.36 -0.72
N SER A 41 10.67 -3.31 -0.32
CA SER A 41 10.86 -3.01 1.10
C SER A 41 9.57 -2.46 1.73
N LEU A 42 9.34 -2.78 3.01
CA LEU A 42 8.22 -2.22 3.76
C LEU A 42 8.29 -0.68 3.85
N ASP A 43 9.49 -0.10 3.83
CA ASP A 43 9.68 1.34 3.77
C ASP A 43 9.13 1.95 2.46
N ALA A 44 9.30 1.27 1.33
CA ALA A 44 8.74 1.71 0.05
C ALA A 44 7.21 1.66 0.07
N VAL A 45 6.63 0.60 0.64
CA VAL A 45 5.17 0.49 0.83
C VAL A 45 4.66 1.62 1.72
N TRP A 46 5.32 1.88 2.84
CA TRP A 46 4.99 2.97 3.75
C TRP A 46 5.08 4.35 3.09
N SER A 47 6.14 4.60 2.31
CA SER A 47 6.31 5.86 1.58
C SER A 47 5.19 6.11 0.58
N GLU A 48 4.70 5.07 -0.11
CA GLU A 48 3.63 5.20 -1.11
C GLU A 48 2.27 5.51 -0.46
N ILE A 49 1.97 4.85 0.65
CA ILE A 49 0.74 5.09 1.43
C ILE A 49 0.70 6.55 1.92
N ASN A 50 1.81 7.06 2.46
CA ASN A 50 1.86 8.44 2.95
C ASN A 50 1.84 9.48 1.82
N ARG A 51 2.43 9.19 0.65
CA ARG A 51 2.35 10.08 -0.52
C ARG A 51 0.89 10.26 -0.98
N THR A 52 0.11 9.19 -0.93
CA THR A 52 -1.32 9.22 -1.27
C THR A 52 -2.11 10.16 -0.33
N ASP A 53 -1.72 10.23 0.94
CA ASP A 53 -2.34 11.11 1.95
C ASP A 53 -1.90 12.58 1.78
N ASP A 54 -0.65 12.82 1.34
CA ASP A 54 -0.10 14.16 1.13
C ASP A 54 -0.60 14.84 -0.15
N GLY A 55 -1.00 14.07 -1.18
CA GLY A 55 -1.68 14.59 -2.36
C GLY A 55 -3.04 15.23 -2.06
N VAL A 56 -3.70 14.81 -0.97
CA VAL A 56 -4.95 15.39 -0.48
C VAL A 56 -4.69 16.64 0.38
N ARG A 57 -3.54 16.70 1.09
CA ARG A 57 -3.15 17.86 1.93
C ARG A 57 -2.45 19.00 1.18
N SER A 58 -1.92 18.75 -0.03
CA SER A 58 -1.18 19.77 -0.80
C SER A 58 -2.03 20.74 -1.63
N ALA A 59 -3.37 20.68 -1.55
CA ALA A 59 -4.26 21.67 -2.16
C ALA A 59 -4.39 22.98 -1.34
N GLY A 60 -3.31 23.42 -0.70
CA GLY A 60 -3.24 24.70 0.03
C GLY A 60 -2.66 25.81 -0.87
N PRO A 61 -3.35 26.95 -1.08
CA PRO A 61 -2.93 27.97 -2.04
C PRO A 61 -1.68 28.71 -1.56
N THR A 62 -0.50 28.25 -1.99
CA THR A 62 0.77 28.95 -1.78
C THR A 62 1.14 29.78 -3.00
N GLN A 63 0.29 30.74 -3.39
CA GLN A 63 0.72 31.85 -4.24
C GLN A 63 -0.29 33.00 -4.24
N ARG A 64 -0.30 33.85 -3.20
CA ARG A 64 -0.71 35.26 -3.20
C ARG A 64 -0.14 35.86 -1.90
N LEU A 65 0.72 36.88 -1.85
CA LEU A 65 1.15 37.89 -2.80
C LEU A 65 2.58 38.32 -2.41
N ALA A 66 3.41 38.54 -3.42
CA ALA A 66 4.42 39.59 -3.33
C ALA A 66 3.66 40.92 -3.44
N SER A 67 3.78 41.77 -2.43
CA SER A 67 3.48 43.22 -2.45
C SER A 67 4.20 43.87 -1.27
#